data_AF-A0A2S9E2N3-F1
#
_entry.id   AF-A0A2S9E2N3-F1
#
_cell.length_a   1.000
_cell.length_b   1.000
_cell.length_c   1.000
_cell.angle_alpha   90.00
_cell.angle_beta   90.00
_cell.angle_gamma   90.00
#
_symmetry.space_group_name_H-M   'P 1'
#
loop_
_entity.id
_entity.type
_entity.pdbx_description
1 polymer ?
#
loop_
_entity_poly.entity_id
_entity_poly.type
_entity_poly.pdbx_seq_one_letter_code
_entity_poly.pdbx_strand_id
1 'polypeptide(L)'
;MKSYHSRAIEMIQHQITQVCKSVCPDEDFCEGMIQANVAQGHISTEESVELMQLLVNAVSTRRRELQQHCAAQRLAAYELHYERAS
;
A
#
# COMPACT_ATOMS: atom_id res chain seq x y z
N MET A 1 -22.23 2.75 19.46
CA MET A 1 -21.39 1.80 18.68
C MET A 1 -21.10 2.26 17.24
N LYS A 2 -21.98 2.98 16.52
CA LYS A 2 -21.74 3.42 15.12
C LYS A 2 -20.49 4.30 14.90
N SER A 3 -20.04 5.05 15.89
CA SER A 3 -18.87 5.96 15.75
C SER A 3 -17.52 5.24 15.66
N TYR A 4 -17.34 4.10 16.35
CA TYR A 4 -16.06 3.38 16.36
C TYR A 4 -15.84 2.60 15.07
N HIS A 5 -16.92 2.02 14.53
CA HIS A 5 -16.89 1.32 13.25
C HIS A 5 -16.45 2.25 12.10
N SER A 6 -17.16 3.35 11.87
CA SER A 6 -16.83 4.28 10.78
C SER A 6 -15.42 4.85 10.92
N ARG A 7 -15.01 5.18 12.15
CA ARG A 7 -13.64 5.66 12.43
C ARG A 7 -12.58 4.61 12.13
N ALA A 8 -12.82 3.34 12.46
CA ALA A 8 -11.91 2.26 12.15
C ALA A 8 -11.73 2.10 10.63
N ILE A 9 -12.84 2.09 9.89
CA ILE A 9 -12.82 2.03 8.42
C ILE A 9 -12.04 3.21 7.82
N GLU A 10 -12.35 4.45 8.23
CA GLU A 10 -11.67 5.66 7.75
C GLU A 10 -10.16 5.62 8.02
N MET A 11 -9.76 5.21 9.23
CA MET A 11 -8.34 5.11 9.58
C MET A 11 -7.62 4.04 8.76
N ILE A 12 -8.21 2.86 8.59
CA ILE A 12 -7.62 1.78 7.79
C ILE A 12 -7.51 2.20 6.33
N GLN A 13 -8.57 2.76 5.74
CA GLN A 13 -8.56 3.24 4.35
C GLN A 13 -7.55 4.37 4.14
N HIS A 14 -7.43 5.28 5.11
CA HIS A 14 -6.40 6.31 5.08
C HIS A 14 -5.01 5.69 5.03
N GLN A 15 -4.74 4.70 5.88
CA GLN A 15 -3.44 4.05 5.93
C GLN A 15 -3.12 3.29 4.64
N ILE A 16 -4.09 2.56 4.07
CA ILE A 16 -3.97 1.93 2.75
C ILE A 16 -3.64 2.97 1.67
N THR A 17 -4.26 4.15 1.73
CA THR A 17 -3.95 5.25 0.80
C THR A 17 -2.51 5.76 0.96
N GLN A 18 -1.95 5.74 2.18
CA GLN A 18 -0.54 6.11 2.40
C GLN A 18 0.42 5.05 1.84
N VAL A 19 0.06 3.77 1.86
CA VAL A 19 0.85 2.70 1.22
C VAL A 19 1.07 3.01 -0.26
N CYS A 20 0.05 3.51 -0.97
CA CYS A 20 0.16 3.91 -2.38
C CYS A 20 1.17 5.04 -2.64
N LYS A 21 1.58 5.79 -1.61
CA LYS A 21 2.55 6.89 -1.72
C LYS A 21 3.92 6.52 -1.17
N SER A 22 4.03 5.41 -0.46
CA SER A 22 5.27 4.99 0.20
C SER A 22 6.33 4.54 -0.80
N VAL A 23 7.59 4.80 -0.47
CA VAL A 23 8.76 4.22 -1.13
C VAL A 23 9.03 2.78 -0.66
N CYS A 24 8.50 2.42 0.51
CA CYS A 24 8.53 1.07 1.07
C CYS A 24 7.09 0.74 1.50
N PRO A 25 6.26 0.19 0.60
CA PRO A 25 4.89 -0.18 0.94
C PRO A 25 4.91 -1.34 1.95
N ASP A 26 4.57 -1.00 3.20
CA ASP A 26 4.49 -1.91 4.34
C ASP A 26 3.06 -2.43 4.49
N GLU A 27 2.94 -3.74 4.33
CA GLU A 27 1.68 -4.49 4.37
C GLU A 27 1.35 -4.90 5.81
N ASP A 28 2.36 -5.35 6.56
CA ASP A 28 2.24 -5.93 7.89
C ASP A 28 1.61 -4.94 8.88
N PHE A 29 1.98 -3.66 8.78
CA PHE A 29 1.39 -2.61 9.62
C PHE A 29 -0.13 -2.46 9.38
N CYS A 30 -0.55 -2.40 8.13
CA CYS A 30 -1.97 -2.26 7.77
C CYS A 30 -2.75 -3.51 8.13
N GLU A 31 -2.18 -4.70 7.89
CA GLU A 31 -2.76 -5.98 8.28
C GLU A 31 -2.98 -6.03 9.80
N GLY A 32 -1.98 -5.65 10.59
CA GLY A 32 -2.09 -5.58 12.05
C GLY A 32 -3.22 -4.64 12.52
N MET A 33 -3.39 -3.50 11.85
CA MET A 33 -4.51 -2.58 12.14
C MET A 33 -5.88 -3.20 11.84
N ILE A 34 -6.01 -3.93 10.73
CA ILE A 34 -7.26 -4.60 10.34
C ILE A 34 -7.58 -5.68 11.39
N GLN A 35 -6.62 -6.57 11.68
CA GLN A 35 -6.80 -7.66 12.65
C GLN A 35 -7.16 -7.14 14.05
N ALA A 36 -6.53 -6.05 14.51
CA ALA A 36 -6.84 -5.44 15.79
C ALA A 36 -8.29 -4.91 15.86
N ASN A 37 -8.80 -4.31 14.78
CA ASN A 37 -10.17 -3.79 14.75
C ASN A 37 -11.22 -4.91 14.63
N VAL A 38 -10.89 -6.03 13.99
CA VAL A 38 -11.73 -7.24 14.04
C VAL A 38 -11.80 -7.79 15.46
N ALA A 39 -10.65 -7.94 16.13
CA ALA A 39 -10.58 -8.47 17.49
C ALA A 39 -11.33 -7.61 18.52
N GLN A 40 -11.41 -6.29 18.29
CA GLN A 40 -12.16 -5.35 19.11
C GLN A 40 -13.66 -5.28 18.74
N GLY A 41 -14.08 -5.97 17.68
CA GLY A 41 -15.46 -5.94 17.18
C GLY A 41 -15.86 -4.60 16.55
N HIS A 42 -14.89 -3.79 16.13
CA HIS A 42 -15.15 -2.52 15.44
C HIS A 42 -15.53 -2.74 13.97
N ILE A 43 -15.00 -3.79 13.36
CA ILE A 43 -15.30 -4.20 11.98
C ILE A 43 -15.61 -5.70 11.95
N SER A 44 -16.44 -6.11 11.01
CA SER A 44 -16.78 -7.52 10.81
C SER A 44 -15.65 -8.28 10.12
N THR A 45 -15.70 -9.61 10.17
CA THR A 45 -14.78 -10.46 9.43
C THR A 45 -14.92 -10.27 7.92
N GLU A 46 -16.14 -10.07 7.42
CA GLU A 46 -16.41 -9.81 6.00
C GLU A 46 -15.75 -8.50 5.54
N GLU A 47 -15.93 -7.42 6.30
CA GLU A 47 -15.29 -6.13 6.05
C GLU A 47 -13.76 -6.24 6.10
N SER A 48 -13.22 -7.07 7.00
CA SER A 48 -11.78 -7.30 7.08
C SER A 48 -11.22 -7.96 5.83
N VAL A 49 -11.95 -8.88 5.21
CA VAL A 49 -11.52 -9.53 3.95
C VAL A 49 -11.47 -8.52 2.82
N GLU A 50 -12.48 -7.64 2.71
CA GLU A 50 -12.49 -6.56 1.72
C GLU A 50 -11.32 -5.59 1.91
N LEU A 51 -11.04 -5.19 3.16
CA LEU A 51 -9.93 -4.30 3.48
C LEU A 51 -8.55 -4.95 3.22
N MET A 52 -8.40 -6.24 3.53
CA MET A 52 -7.18 -6.99 3.20
C MET A 52 -6.96 -7.07 1.69
N GLN A 53 -8.02 -7.31 0.92
CA GLN A 53 -7.91 -7.33 -0.54
C GLN A 53 -7.52 -5.96 -1.11
N LEU A 54 -8.07 -4.88 -0.57
CA LEU A 54 -7.68 -3.51 -0.93
C LEU A 54 -6.21 -3.23 -0.61
N LEU A 55 -5.74 -3.67 0.57
CA LEU A 55 -4.34 -3.55 0.98
C LEU A 55 -3.39 -4.28 0.01
N VAL A 56 -3.65 -5.56 -0.27
CA VAL A 56 -2.83 -6.36 -1.20
C VAL A 56 -2.74 -5.70 -2.58
N ASN A 57 -3.87 -5.19 -3.08
CA ASN A 57 -3.92 -4.50 -4.36
C ASN A 57 -3.11 -3.19 -4.35
N ALA A 58 -3.22 -2.40 -3.28
CA ALA A 58 -2.47 -1.16 -3.11
C ALA A 58 -0.95 -1.42 -3.05
N VAL A 59 -0.52 -2.39 -2.23
CA VAL A 59 0.89 -2.79 -2.10
C VAL A 59 1.43 -3.28 -3.45
N SER A 60 0.71 -4.18 -4.12
CA SER A 60 1.13 -4.75 -5.40
C SER A 60 1.26 -3.70 -6.49
N THR A 61 0.28 -2.80 -6.59
CA THR A 61 0.29 -1.68 -7.54
C THR A 61 1.49 -0.78 -7.29
N ARG A 62 1.70 -0.38 -6.03
CA ARG A 62 2.81 0.51 -5.68
C ARG A 62 4.18 -0.12 -5.92
N ARG A 63 4.36 -1.39 -5.56
CA ARG A 63 5.61 -2.13 -5.84
C ARG A 63 5.90 -2.17 -7.35
N ARG A 64 4.88 -2.36 -8.18
CA ARG A 64 5.02 -2.36 -9.64
C ARG A 64 5.43 -0.99 -10.18
N GLU A 65 4.81 0.10 -9.71
CA GLU A 65 5.19 1.46 -10.07
C GLU A 65 6.65 1.77 -9.71
N LEU A 66 7.08 1.41 -8.50
CA LEU A 66 8.46 1.60 -8.06
C LEU A 66 9.44 0.82 -8.92
N GLN A 67 9.12 -0.43 -9.28
CA GLN A 67 9.93 -1.23 -10.18
C GLN A 67 10.07 -0.59 -11.57
N GLN A 68 8.97 -0.06 -12.12
CA GLN A 68 8.97 0.63 -13.42
C GLN A 68 9.82 1.91 -13.37
N HIS A 69 9.67 2.72 -12.33
CA HIS A 69 10.49 3.93 -12.14
C HIS A 69 11.98 3.60 -12.03
N CYS A 70 12.35 2.61 -11.22
CA CYS A 70 13.74 2.17 -11.10
C CYS A 70 14.30 1.63 -12.42
N ALA A 71 13.51 0.89 -13.20
CA ALA A 71 13.92 0.39 -14.51
C ALA A 71 14.15 1.54 -15.51
N ALA A 72 13.23 2.51 -15.56
CA ALA A 72 13.36 3.69 -16.42
C ALA A 72 14.60 4.53 -16.06
N GLN A 73 14.88 4.72 -14.77
CA GLN A 73 16.07 5.42 -14.31
C GLN A 73 17.38 4.71 -14.73
N ARG A 74 17.42 3.38 -14.62
CA ARG A 74 18.58 2.59 -15.08
C ARG A 74 18.79 2.71 -16.58
N LEU A 75 17.70 2.66 -17.37
CA LEU A 75 17.77 2.82 -18.81
C LEU A 75 18.32 4.20 -19.20
N ALA A 76 17.75 5.27 -18.63
CA ALA A 76 18.19 6.64 -18.89
C ALA A 76 19.66 6.86 -18.49
N ALA A 77 20.11 6.28 -17.36
CA ALA A 77 21.51 6.34 -16.96
C ALA A 77 22.43 5.64 -17.96
N TYR A 78 22.02 4.46 -18.47
CA TYR A 78 22.78 3.72 -19.47
C TYR A 78 22.92 4.50 -20.78
N GLU A 79 21.84 5.08 -21.29
CA GLU A 79 21.84 5.92 -22.50
C GLU A 79 22.80 7.10 -22.37
N LEU A 80 22.75 7.83 -21.25
CA LEU A 80 23.68 8.94 -20.96
C LEU A 80 25.14 8.52 -20.91
N HIS A 81 25.45 7.32 -20.38
CA HIS A 81 26.82 6.82 -20.33
C HIS A 81 27.33 6.41 -21.72
N TYR A 82 26.47 5.85 -22.56
CA TYR A 82 26.84 5.45 -23.92
C TYR A 82 27.06 6.65 -24.83
N GLU A 83 26.18 7.65 -24.80
CA GLU A 83 26.32 8.89 -25.59
C GLU A 83 27.57 9.71 -25.22
N ARG A 84 28.05 9.61 -23.97
CA ARG A 84 29.28 10.28 -23.53
C ARG A 84 30.56 9.50 -23.90
N ALA A 85 30.44 8.21 -24.23
CA ALA A 85 31.56 7.34 -24.57
C ALA A 85 31.79 7.21 -26.09
N SER A 86 30.83 7.67 -26.90
CA SER A 86 30.89 7.81 -28.37
C SER A 86 31.38 9.18 -28.80
#